data_AF-A0A5N6D547-F1
#
_entry.id   AF-A0A5N6D547-F1
#
_cell.length_a   1.000
_cell.length_b   1.000
_cell.length_c   1.000
_cell.angle_alpha   90.00
_cell.angle_beta   90.00
_cell.angle_gamma   90.00
#
_symmetry.space_group_name_H-M   'P 1'
#
loop_
_entity.id
_entity.type
_entity.pdbx_description
1 polymer ?
#
loop_
_entity_poly.entity_id
_entity_poly.type
_entity_poly.pdbx_seq_one_letter_code
_entity_poly.pdbx_strand_id
1 'polypeptide(L)'
;MDTPSTVNNNLSTQLPVGTTHIAADPGNSISATQVEIEVYEKLRYYPFHTDREFAKGLAIILGHPDTPATETEIGRIDDLVLQAKCFYFSRKEKLAHPVNFAAYKAWLHSDILSGNENTGTTLPHFNAPVADTHISTDHTNQTSTPLQEPTYPSSFGHIVELITTGQPVPGIQQIPDTILTGHDTPSTKPRRRKPWEKDEVSKTSQT
;
A
#
# COMPACT_ATOMS: atom_id res chain seq x y z
N MET A 1 -57.37 -45.67 -37.04
CA MET A 1 -57.11 -45.83 -35.60
C MET A 1 -55.93 -46.78 -35.49
N ASP A 2 -54.83 -46.26 -34.94
CA ASP A 2 -53.63 -46.94 -34.45
C ASP A 2 -52.70 -47.69 -35.42
N THR A 3 -51.55 -47.04 -35.70
CA THR A 3 -50.23 -47.68 -35.74
C THR A 3 -49.18 -46.71 -35.13
N PRO A 4 -48.29 -47.15 -34.23
CA PRO A 4 -47.10 -46.39 -33.84
C PRO A 4 -45.86 -46.91 -34.60
N SER A 5 -45.04 -45.99 -35.13
CA SER A 5 -43.71 -46.30 -35.68
C SER A 5 -42.60 -45.66 -34.85
N THR A 6 -41.56 -46.46 -34.72
CA THR A 6 -40.41 -46.39 -33.83
C THR A 6 -39.23 -45.61 -34.45
N VAL A 7 -38.28 -45.22 -33.57
CA VAL A 7 -36.83 -45.04 -33.78
C VAL A 7 -36.32 -43.63 -34.11
N ASN A 8 -35.69 -43.04 -33.08
CA ASN A 8 -34.34 -42.46 -33.01
C ASN A 8 -33.66 -41.95 -34.31
N ASN A 9 -33.12 -40.73 -34.28
CA ASN A 9 -31.67 -40.49 -34.16
C ASN A 9 -31.27 -39.00 -34.31
N ASN A 10 -30.35 -38.61 -33.43
CA ASN A 10 -29.44 -37.46 -33.38
C ASN A 10 -29.19 -36.60 -34.64
N LEU A 11 -29.21 -35.26 -34.47
CA LEU A 11 -28.31 -34.35 -35.19
C LEU A 11 -28.11 -33.03 -34.43
N SER A 12 -26.85 -32.62 -34.41
CA SER A 12 -26.24 -31.43 -33.81
C SER A 12 -26.71 -30.12 -34.45
N THR A 13 -26.62 -29.01 -33.69
CA THR A 13 -26.07 -27.69 -34.06
C THR A 13 -26.90 -26.48 -33.56
N GLN A 14 -26.20 -25.62 -32.82
CA GLN A 14 -26.28 -24.14 -32.79
C GLN A 14 -27.08 -23.39 -31.71
N LEU A 15 -26.28 -22.63 -30.95
CA LEU A 15 -26.60 -21.40 -30.23
C LEU A 15 -27.32 -20.36 -31.11
N PRO A 16 -28.14 -19.51 -30.49
CA PRO A 16 -28.01 -18.08 -30.76
C PRO A 16 -27.80 -17.26 -29.48
N VAL A 17 -26.86 -16.34 -29.62
CA VAL A 17 -26.42 -15.27 -28.72
C VAL A 17 -27.62 -14.54 -28.08
N GLY A 18 -27.78 -14.67 -26.77
CA GLY A 18 -28.61 -13.77 -25.97
C GLY A 18 -27.88 -12.46 -25.74
N THR A 19 -27.92 -11.57 -26.73
CA THR A 19 -27.52 -10.17 -26.59
C THR A 19 -28.53 -9.48 -25.68
N THR A 20 -28.27 -9.46 -24.38
CA THR A 20 -28.88 -8.46 -23.50
C THR A 20 -28.20 -7.13 -23.80
N HIS A 21 -28.84 -6.34 -24.65
CA HIS A 21 -28.47 -4.97 -24.93
C HIS A 21 -28.80 -4.12 -23.68
N ILE A 22 -27.94 -4.14 -22.65
CA ILE A 22 -27.90 -3.05 -21.68
C ILE A 22 -27.23 -1.90 -22.42
N ALA A 23 -28.08 -1.01 -22.95
CA ALA A 23 -27.68 0.28 -23.46
C ALA A 23 -26.95 1.02 -22.34
N ALA A 24 -25.63 1.08 -22.43
CA ALA A 24 -24.83 2.06 -21.73
C ALA A 24 -25.22 3.42 -22.31
N ASP A 25 -25.98 4.19 -21.53
CA ASP A 25 -26.15 5.62 -21.69
C ASP A 25 -24.79 6.30 -21.42
N PRO A 26 -24.12 6.91 -22.43
CA PRO A 26 -22.85 7.60 -22.22
C PRO A 26 -23.05 9.08 -21.80
N GLY A 27 -24.27 9.53 -21.52
CA GLY A 27 -24.59 10.95 -21.32
C GLY A 27 -24.20 11.56 -19.96
N ASN A 28 -23.96 10.77 -18.91
CA ASN A 28 -23.87 11.29 -17.53
C ASN A 28 -22.45 11.32 -16.92
N SER A 29 -21.44 10.75 -17.59
CA SER A 29 -20.10 10.59 -16.97
C SER A 29 -19.25 11.86 -16.99
N ILE A 30 -19.49 12.77 -17.94
CA ILE A 30 -18.65 13.95 -18.18
C ILE A 30 -18.81 15.00 -17.06
N SER A 31 -19.99 15.08 -16.45
CA SER A 31 -20.23 16.04 -15.36
C SER A 31 -19.59 15.58 -14.04
N ALA A 32 -19.55 14.27 -13.79
CA ALA A 32 -18.97 13.73 -12.56
C ALA A 32 -17.44 13.90 -12.54
N THR A 33 -16.77 13.60 -13.65
CA THR A 33 -15.31 13.77 -13.76
C THR A 33 -14.91 15.25 -13.72
N GLN A 34 -15.70 16.15 -14.32
CA GLN A 34 -15.43 17.58 -14.24
C GLN A 34 -15.52 18.12 -12.82
N VAL A 35 -16.55 17.71 -12.06
CA VAL A 35 -16.70 18.11 -10.65
C VAL A 35 -15.55 17.55 -9.79
N GLU A 36 -15.09 16.33 -10.06
CA GLU A 36 -13.91 15.78 -9.39
C GLU A 36 -12.63 16.57 -9.70
N ILE A 37 -12.42 16.96 -10.95
CA ILE A 37 -11.27 17.78 -11.36
C ILE A 37 -11.28 19.14 -10.64
N GLU A 38 -12.44 19.80 -10.55
CA GLU A 38 -12.56 21.06 -9.79
C GLU A 38 -12.25 20.88 -8.30
N VAL A 39 -12.64 19.74 -7.71
CA VAL A 39 -12.31 19.39 -6.33
C VAL A 39 -10.80 19.17 -6.16
N TYR A 40 -10.14 18.51 -7.13
CA TYR A 40 -8.70 18.29 -7.11
C TYR A 40 -7.91 19.59 -7.22
N GLU A 41 -8.35 20.53 -8.06
CA GLU A 41 -7.74 21.86 -8.14
C GLU A 41 -7.88 22.62 -6.81
N LYS A 42 -9.08 22.65 -6.23
CA LYS A 42 -9.29 23.31 -4.93
C LYS A 42 -8.45 22.68 -3.83
N LEU A 43 -8.33 21.35 -3.82
CA LEU A 43 -7.46 20.62 -2.89
C LEU A 43 -6.00 21.04 -3.05
N ARG A 44 -5.51 21.23 -4.28
CA ARG A 44 -4.13 21.63 -4.57
C ARG A 44 -3.80 23.04 -4.07
N TYR A 45 -4.75 23.98 -4.19
CA TYR A 45 -4.58 25.37 -3.76
C TYR A 45 -4.95 25.61 -2.28
N TYR A 46 -5.46 24.61 -1.57
CA TYR A 46 -5.88 24.76 -0.19
C TYR A 46 -4.69 25.09 0.75
N PRO A 47 -4.78 26.13 1.60
CA PRO A 47 -3.65 26.60 2.41
C PRO A 47 -3.45 25.77 3.69
N PHE A 48 -3.04 24.51 3.56
CA PHE A 48 -2.85 23.57 4.69
C PHE A 48 -1.90 24.07 5.77
N HIS A 49 -0.93 24.92 5.44
CA HIS A 49 0.04 25.48 6.38
C HIS A 49 -0.57 26.49 7.36
N THR A 50 -1.67 27.15 6.99
CA THR A 50 -2.40 28.07 7.89
C THR A 50 -3.44 27.38 8.75
N ASP A 51 -3.78 26.13 8.43
CA ASP A 51 -4.86 25.41 9.08
C ASP A 51 -4.37 24.65 10.32
N ARG A 52 -4.62 25.26 11.48
CA ARG A 52 -4.22 24.71 12.78
C ARG A 52 -4.94 23.41 13.13
N GLU A 53 -6.17 23.21 12.66
CA GLU A 53 -6.92 21.98 12.93
C GLU A 53 -6.36 20.81 12.13
N PHE A 54 -5.98 21.06 10.87
CA PHE A 54 -5.24 20.09 10.07
C PHE A 54 -3.89 19.75 10.72
N ALA A 55 -3.11 20.75 11.13
CA ALA A 55 -1.79 20.54 11.74
C ALA A 55 -1.86 19.69 13.03
N LYS A 56 -2.87 19.91 13.88
CA LYS A 56 -3.13 19.07 15.06
C LYS A 56 -3.51 17.64 14.68
N GLY A 57 -4.40 17.48 13.71
CA GLY A 57 -4.83 16.15 13.24
C GLY A 57 -3.68 15.35 12.64
N LEU A 58 -2.84 16.02 11.85
CA LEU A 58 -1.66 15.41 11.25
C LEU A 58 -0.61 15.01 12.30
N ALA A 59 -0.42 15.83 13.33
CA ALA A 59 0.48 15.50 14.44
C ALA A 59 0.09 14.22 15.20
N ILE A 60 -1.21 13.98 15.36
CA ILE A 60 -1.72 12.73 15.95
C ILE A 60 -1.36 11.53 15.07
N ILE A 61 -1.53 11.66 13.74
CA ILE A 61 -1.20 10.62 12.77
C ILE A 61 0.31 10.33 12.74
N LEU A 62 1.15 11.37 12.91
CA LEU A 62 2.61 11.25 12.93
C LEU A 62 3.18 10.78 14.29
N GLY A 63 2.35 10.67 15.33
CA GLY A 63 2.76 10.14 16.64
C GLY A 63 3.33 11.17 17.61
N HIS A 64 3.12 12.47 17.37
CA HIS A 64 3.53 13.55 18.27
C HIS A 64 2.34 14.49 18.62
N PRO A 65 1.35 14.01 19.38
CA PRO A 65 0.08 14.73 19.62
C PRO A 65 0.24 16.04 20.41
N ASP A 66 1.31 16.19 21.19
CA ASP A 66 1.55 17.37 22.04
C ASP A 66 2.02 18.59 21.25
N THR A 67 2.62 18.37 20.07
CA THR A 67 3.16 19.42 19.21
C THR A 67 2.46 19.40 17.85
N PRO A 68 1.86 20.52 17.39
CA PRO A 68 1.23 20.57 16.07
C PRO A 68 2.26 20.28 14.97
N ALA A 69 1.81 19.69 13.87
CA ALA A 69 2.69 19.36 12.75
C ALA A 69 3.37 20.63 12.22
N THR A 70 4.67 20.52 12.00
CA THR A 70 5.51 21.60 11.46
C THR A 70 5.22 21.81 9.97
N GLU A 71 5.63 22.96 9.42
CA GLU A 71 5.46 23.27 8.00
C GLU A 71 6.12 22.23 7.09
N THR A 72 7.29 21.73 7.49
CA THR A 72 8.01 20.68 6.76
C THR A 72 7.22 19.37 6.74
N GLU A 73 6.54 19.01 7.83
CA GLU A 73 5.66 17.84 7.92
C GLU A 73 4.40 17.98 7.06
N ILE A 74 3.79 19.16 7.09
CA ILE A 74 2.61 19.49 6.26
C ILE A 74 2.97 19.48 4.78
N GLY A 75 4.20 19.86 4.43
CA GLY A 75 4.73 19.90 3.07
C GLY A 75 5.15 18.54 2.48
N ARG A 76 5.20 17.46 3.27
CA ARG A 76 5.62 16.15 2.75
C ARG A 76 4.69 15.67 1.63
N ILE A 77 5.29 15.03 0.64
CA ILE A 77 4.60 14.41 -0.51
C ILE A 77 4.30 12.93 -0.30
N ASP A 78 4.57 12.42 0.91
CA ASP A 78 4.34 11.02 1.25
C ASP A 78 2.85 10.67 1.18
N ASP A 79 2.56 9.42 0.86
CA ASP A 79 1.19 8.91 0.72
C ASP A 79 0.34 9.16 1.97
N LEU A 80 0.95 9.07 3.16
CA LEU A 80 0.27 9.34 4.44
C LEU A 80 -0.21 10.79 4.55
N VAL A 81 0.65 11.76 4.24
CA VAL A 81 0.31 13.19 4.34
C VAL A 81 -0.68 13.56 3.25
N LEU A 82 -0.50 13.03 2.04
CA LEU A 82 -1.40 13.26 0.92
C LEU A 82 -2.80 12.67 1.19
N GLN A 83 -2.87 11.45 1.73
CA GLN A 83 -4.13 10.84 2.16
C GLN A 83 -4.80 11.64 3.28
N ALA A 84 -4.04 12.13 4.26
CA ALA A 84 -4.57 12.99 5.31
C ALA A 84 -5.14 14.31 4.75
N LYS A 85 -4.47 14.93 3.77
CA LYS A 85 -4.96 16.13 3.05
C LYS A 85 -6.29 15.84 2.35
N CYS A 86 -6.37 14.75 1.58
CA CYS A 86 -7.61 14.33 0.90
C CYS A 86 -8.76 14.11 1.90
N PHE A 87 -8.51 13.38 2.98
CA PHE A 87 -9.52 13.10 4.01
C PHE A 87 -10.01 14.38 4.70
N TYR A 88 -9.07 15.24 5.11
CA TYR A 88 -9.39 16.49 5.79
C TYR A 88 -10.23 17.41 4.89
N PHE A 89 -9.80 17.60 3.64
CA PHE A 89 -10.50 18.44 2.68
C PHE A 89 -11.92 17.93 2.38
N SER A 90 -12.07 16.61 2.23
CA SER A 90 -13.40 15.97 2.05
C SER A 90 -14.36 16.31 3.18
N ARG A 91 -13.85 16.27 4.43
CA ARG A 91 -14.62 16.61 5.62
C ARG A 91 -14.91 18.11 5.70
N LYS A 92 -13.95 18.96 5.31
CA LYS A 92 -14.05 20.42 5.34
C LYS A 92 -15.13 20.94 4.38
N GLU A 93 -15.10 20.47 3.14
CA GLU A 93 -16.04 20.84 2.07
C GLU A 93 -17.38 20.10 2.16
N LYS A 94 -17.54 19.21 3.15
CA LYS A 94 -18.74 18.38 3.36
C LYS A 94 -19.15 17.64 2.08
N LEU A 95 -18.16 17.07 1.39
CA LEU A 95 -18.42 16.32 0.16
C LEU A 95 -19.26 15.08 0.47
N ALA A 96 -20.22 14.77 -0.41
CA ALA A 96 -21.05 13.57 -0.28
C ALA A 96 -20.21 12.29 -0.39
N HIS A 97 -19.17 12.32 -1.22
CA HIS A 97 -18.19 11.25 -1.37
C HIS A 97 -16.81 11.77 -0.96
N PRO A 98 -16.07 11.03 -0.11
CA PRO A 98 -14.71 11.40 0.22
C PRO A 98 -13.82 11.37 -1.03
N VAL A 99 -12.92 12.34 -1.13
CA VAL A 99 -11.90 12.42 -2.18
C VAL A 99 -11.09 11.13 -2.16
N ASN A 100 -11.13 10.40 -3.26
CA ASN A 100 -10.37 9.17 -3.40
C ASN A 100 -8.89 9.52 -3.58
N PHE A 101 -8.07 9.12 -2.59
CA PHE A 101 -6.64 9.33 -2.59
C PHE A 101 -5.95 8.76 -3.85
N ALA A 102 -6.31 7.55 -4.28
CA ALA A 102 -5.71 6.91 -5.44
C ALA A 102 -6.06 7.64 -6.74
N ALA A 103 -7.31 8.12 -6.87
CA ALA A 103 -7.75 8.89 -8.03
C ALA A 103 -7.04 10.25 -8.09
N TYR A 104 -6.93 10.96 -6.97
CA TYR A 104 -6.20 12.23 -6.90
C TYR A 104 -4.71 12.05 -7.23
N LYS A 105 -4.07 10.99 -6.73
CA LYS A 105 -2.67 10.67 -7.05
C LYS A 105 -2.48 10.39 -8.53
N ALA A 106 -3.38 9.61 -9.15
CA ALA A 106 -3.36 9.36 -10.59
C ALA A 106 -3.56 10.65 -11.40
N TRP A 107 -4.47 11.53 -10.98
CA TRP A 107 -4.67 12.84 -11.59
C TRP A 107 -3.41 13.71 -11.49
N LEU A 108 -2.74 13.74 -10.33
CA LEU A 108 -1.49 14.47 -10.15
C LEU A 108 -0.39 13.97 -11.09
N HIS A 109 -0.31 12.66 -11.32
CA HIS A 109 0.63 12.07 -12.27
C HIS A 109 0.28 12.42 -13.72
N SER A 110 -1.02 12.48 -14.05
CA SER A 110 -1.46 12.89 -15.38
C SER A 110 -1.20 14.37 -15.67
N ASP A 111 -1.33 15.25 -14.67
CA ASP A 111 -0.99 16.67 -14.77
C ASP A 111 0.50 16.87 -15.09
N ILE A 112 1.36 16.06 -14.45
CA ILE A 112 2.80 16.05 -14.72
C ILE A 112 3.09 15.55 -16.16
N LEU A 113 2.40 14.50 -16.61
CA LEU A 113 2.62 13.90 -17.93
C LEU A 113 2.05 14.73 -19.09
N SER A 114 0.97 15.47 -18.85
CA SER A 114 0.39 16.41 -19.83
C SER A 114 1.17 17.72 -19.95
N GLY A 115 2.08 18.00 -19.01
CA GLY A 115 2.90 19.22 -18.97
C GLY A 115 4.34 19.09 -19.49
N ASN A 116 4.81 17.92 -19.93
CA ASN A 116 6.22 17.75 -20.32
C ASN A 116 6.51 16.84 -21.53
N GLU A 117 6.36 17.40 -22.74
CA GLU A 117 7.33 17.04 -23.78
C GLU A 117 8.71 17.48 -23.26
N ASN A 118 9.59 16.51 -22.95
CA ASN A 118 11.00 16.69 -22.56
C ASN A 118 11.33 16.72 -21.06
N THR A 119 11.13 15.61 -20.33
CA THR A 119 12.20 14.94 -19.55
C THR A 119 11.66 13.61 -19.04
N GLY A 120 12.19 12.50 -19.56
CA GLY A 120 11.81 11.16 -19.13
C GLY A 120 12.10 10.95 -17.65
N THR A 121 11.09 10.55 -16.89
CA THR A 121 11.27 9.81 -15.64
C THR A 121 10.06 8.89 -15.45
N THR A 122 10.39 7.61 -15.45
CA THR A 122 9.53 6.42 -15.50
C THR A 122 8.68 6.24 -14.25
N LEU A 123 7.45 5.77 -14.46
CA LEU A 123 6.44 5.32 -13.49
C LEU A 123 6.97 4.29 -12.47
N PRO A 124 6.43 4.25 -11.22
CA PRO A 124 6.30 3.01 -10.47
C PRO A 124 4.87 2.50 -10.51
N HIS A 125 4.74 1.29 -11.06
CA HIS A 125 3.56 0.44 -11.14
C HIS A 125 3.34 -0.28 -9.80
N PHE A 126 2.29 0.07 -9.06
CA PHE A 126 1.91 -0.62 -7.82
C PHE A 126 1.00 -1.81 -8.13
N ASN A 127 1.56 -3.03 -8.12
CA ASN A 127 0.79 -4.27 -8.12
C ASN A 127 0.29 -4.59 -6.70
N ALA A 128 -1.03 -4.74 -6.57
CA ALA A 128 -1.67 -5.36 -5.41
C ALA A 128 -1.40 -6.87 -5.37
N PRO A 129 -1.17 -7.50 -4.19
CA PRO A 129 -1.11 -8.95 -4.10
C PRO A 129 -2.48 -9.52 -3.71
N VAL A 130 -3.05 -10.34 -4.59
CA VAL A 130 -4.01 -11.38 -4.21
C VAL A 130 -3.24 -12.67 -3.89
N ALA A 131 -3.76 -13.40 -2.90
CA ALA A 131 -3.22 -14.62 -2.29
C ALA A 131 -2.75 -15.69 -3.30
N ASP A 132 -1.66 -16.42 -2.98
CA ASP A 132 -1.82 -17.73 -2.35
C ASP A 132 -0.48 -18.33 -1.87
N THR A 133 -0.58 -19.17 -0.85
CA THR A 133 0.49 -19.86 -0.13
C THR A 133 1.06 -21.03 -0.94
N HIS A 134 2.38 -21.13 -1.06
CA HIS A 134 3.10 -22.41 -0.95
C HIS A 134 4.57 -22.19 -0.60
N ILE A 135 4.96 -22.71 0.56
CA ILE A 135 6.34 -22.96 0.94
C ILE A 135 6.77 -24.25 0.24
N SER A 136 7.94 -24.27 -0.39
CA SER A 136 8.78 -25.48 -0.37
C SER A 136 10.25 -25.14 -0.53
N THR A 137 10.99 -25.59 0.47
CA THR A 137 12.43 -25.73 0.56
C THR A 137 12.93 -26.77 -0.46
N ASP A 138 14.01 -26.48 -1.18
CA ASP A 138 15.25 -27.28 -1.21
C ASP A 138 16.10 -27.09 -2.48
N HIS A 139 17.38 -27.16 -2.19
CA HIS A 139 18.62 -27.07 -2.96
C HIS A 139 18.74 -28.09 -4.10
N THR A 140 19.28 -27.68 -5.26
CA THR A 140 20.51 -28.23 -5.89
C THR A 140 20.76 -27.69 -7.31
N ASN A 141 22.05 -27.58 -7.60
CA ASN A 141 22.76 -27.16 -8.80
C ASN A 141 22.19 -27.48 -10.21
N GLN A 142 22.40 -26.48 -11.09
CA GLN A 142 22.69 -26.54 -12.53
C GLN A 142 21.60 -27.05 -13.48
N THR A 143 21.11 -26.15 -14.36
CA THR A 143 21.28 -26.21 -15.83
C THR A 143 20.27 -25.28 -16.54
N SER A 144 20.81 -24.23 -17.15
CA SER A 144 20.32 -23.43 -18.31
C SER A 144 18.81 -23.30 -18.59
N THR A 145 18.25 -22.15 -18.17
CA THR A 145 17.38 -21.16 -18.87
C THR A 145 16.81 -20.26 -17.76
N PRO A 146 16.04 -19.19 -18.05
CA PRO A 146 16.23 -17.96 -18.80
C PRO A 146 16.39 -16.78 -17.79
N LEU A 147 16.14 -15.53 -18.18
CA LEU A 147 15.48 -14.45 -17.41
C LEU A 147 16.08 -13.09 -17.78
N GLN A 148 15.23 -12.28 -18.39
CA GLN A 148 15.42 -10.85 -18.58
C GLN A 148 15.66 -10.25 -17.20
N GLU A 149 16.93 -10.01 -16.87
CA GLU A 149 17.32 -9.39 -15.61
C GLU A 149 16.60 -8.04 -15.56
N PRO A 150 15.72 -7.80 -14.56
CA PRO A 150 15.06 -6.52 -14.46
C PRO A 150 16.14 -5.46 -14.35
N THR A 151 16.01 -4.36 -15.09
CA THR A 151 16.95 -3.24 -15.00
C THR A 151 16.88 -2.69 -13.58
N TYR A 152 17.75 -3.18 -12.70
CA TYR A 152 17.88 -2.71 -11.35
C TYR A 152 18.34 -1.24 -11.38
N PRO A 153 17.89 -0.41 -10.43
CA PRO A 153 18.34 0.96 -10.35
C PRO A 153 19.86 1.02 -10.15
N SER A 154 20.51 2.08 -10.65
CA SER A 154 21.97 2.23 -10.58
C SER A 154 22.52 2.16 -9.14
N SER A 155 21.71 2.53 -8.15
CA SER A 155 22.06 2.40 -6.73
C SER A 155 22.30 0.96 -6.31
N PHE A 156 21.47 0.01 -6.78
CA PHE A 156 21.64 -1.40 -6.48
C PHE A 156 22.88 -1.97 -7.16
N GLY A 157 23.10 -1.64 -8.44
CA GLY A 157 24.33 -2.04 -9.16
C GLY A 157 25.59 -1.54 -8.46
N HIS A 158 25.59 -0.30 -7.99
CA HIS A 158 26.70 0.27 -7.22
C HIS A 158 26.90 -0.47 -5.89
N ILE A 159 25.83 -0.82 -5.17
CA ILE A 159 25.94 -1.61 -3.93
C ILE A 159 26.50 -3.02 -4.23
N VAL A 160 26.05 -3.68 -5.29
CA VAL A 160 26.58 -5.00 -5.71
C VAL A 160 28.05 -4.90 -6.10
N GLU A 161 28.46 -3.84 -6.79
CA GLU A 161 29.85 -3.57 -7.12
C GLU A 161 30.69 -3.43 -5.84
N LEU A 162 30.24 -2.62 -4.86
CA LEU A 162 30.93 -2.47 -3.59
C LEU A 162 31.07 -3.81 -2.86
N ILE A 163 30.02 -4.64 -2.85
CA ILE A 163 30.06 -5.98 -2.24
C ILE A 163 31.04 -6.91 -2.97
N THR A 164 30.97 -6.96 -4.29
CA THR A 164 31.80 -7.86 -5.12
C THR A 164 33.27 -7.44 -5.15
N THR A 165 33.56 -6.15 -5.01
CA THR A 165 34.92 -5.59 -4.92
C THR A 165 35.46 -5.52 -3.49
N GLY A 166 34.65 -5.88 -2.49
CA GLY A 166 35.02 -5.87 -1.07
C GLY A 166 35.18 -4.45 -0.48
N GLN A 167 34.60 -3.45 -1.13
CA GLN A 167 34.59 -2.07 -0.63
C GLN A 167 33.50 -1.88 0.45
N PRO A 168 33.71 -1.02 1.44
CA PRO A 168 32.72 -0.77 2.49
C PRO A 168 31.47 -0.10 1.91
N VAL A 169 30.29 -0.58 2.31
CA VAL A 169 29.01 0.03 1.90
C VAL A 169 28.80 1.34 2.67
N PRO A 170 28.59 2.48 2.00
CA PRO A 170 28.37 3.77 2.66
C PRO A 170 27.17 3.73 3.63
N GLY A 171 27.34 4.29 4.82
CA GLY A 171 26.25 4.48 5.79
C GLY A 171 25.94 3.30 6.71
N ILE A 172 26.63 2.16 6.56
CA ILE A 172 26.49 1.04 7.49
C ILE A 172 27.38 1.24 8.72
N GLN A 173 26.85 1.01 9.90
CA GLN A 173 27.64 1.00 11.13
C GLN A 173 28.38 -0.33 11.22
N GLN A 174 29.69 -0.27 11.46
CA GLN A 174 30.48 -1.47 11.71
C GLN A 174 30.07 -2.06 13.05
N ILE A 175 29.36 -3.18 13.02
CA ILE A 175 29.09 -3.96 14.23
C ILE A 175 30.39 -4.70 14.55
N PRO A 176 31.02 -4.47 15.71
CA PRO A 176 32.19 -5.24 16.10
C PRO A 176 31.75 -6.67 16.43
N ASP A 177 32.54 -7.68 16.05
CA ASP A 177 32.30 -9.10 16.36
C ASP A 177 32.41 -9.44 17.86
N THR A 178 32.45 -8.42 18.72
CA THR A 178 32.52 -8.59 20.15
C THR A 178 31.11 -8.66 20.73
N ILE A 179 30.85 -9.73 21.47
CA ILE A 179 29.72 -9.81 22.36
C ILE A 179 29.94 -8.74 23.44
N LEU A 180 29.01 -7.78 23.57
CA LEU A 180 28.99 -6.81 24.67
C LEU A 180 28.70 -7.56 25.98
N THR A 181 29.74 -8.10 26.60
CA THR A 181 29.62 -8.78 27.89
C THR A 181 29.25 -7.76 28.98
N GLY A 182 28.27 -8.10 29.83
CA GLY A 182 27.91 -7.31 31.02
C GLY A 182 26.87 -6.19 30.81
N HIS A 183 26.31 -6.02 29.61
CA HIS A 183 25.18 -5.10 29.37
C HIS A 183 23.80 -5.77 29.51
N ASP A 184 23.77 -7.05 29.86
CA ASP A 184 22.53 -7.78 30.12
C ASP A 184 21.91 -7.30 31.43
N THR A 185 20.92 -6.42 31.36
CA THR A 185 20.14 -6.06 32.54
C THR A 185 19.20 -7.23 32.88
N PRO A 186 19.30 -7.85 34.06
CA PRO A 186 18.38 -8.92 34.45
C PRO A 186 16.96 -8.35 34.55
N SER A 187 15.97 -9.11 34.08
CA SER A 187 14.56 -8.73 34.16
C SER A 187 14.13 -8.57 35.63
N THR A 188 14.12 -7.33 36.10
CA THR A 188 13.74 -6.97 37.48
C THR A 188 12.22 -6.88 37.66
N LYS A 189 11.45 -6.85 36.56
CA LYS A 189 10.00 -6.68 36.62
C LYS A 189 9.32 -7.99 37.07
N PRO A 190 8.42 -7.93 38.07
CA PRO A 190 7.64 -9.10 38.48
C PRO A 190 6.76 -9.55 37.31
N ARG A 191 6.64 -10.88 37.12
CA ARG A 191 5.78 -11.45 36.08
C ARG A 191 4.34 -11.01 36.33
N ARG A 192 3.76 -10.29 35.37
CA ARG A 192 2.33 -9.94 35.41
C ARG A 192 1.51 -11.22 35.37
N ARG A 193 0.69 -11.40 36.40
CA ARG A 193 -0.22 -12.54 36.48
C ARG A 193 -1.30 -12.42 35.42
N LYS A 194 -1.67 -13.56 34.85
CA LYS A 194 -2.81 -13.62 33.95
C LYS A 194 -4.10 -13.45 34.77
N PRO A 195 -5.17 -12.85 34.21
CA PRO A 195 -6.42 -12.60 34.93
C PRO A 195 -7.12 -13.83 35.52
N TRP A 196 -6.68 -15.04 35.13
CA TRP A 196 -7.22 -16.32 35.59
C TRP A 196 -6.28 -17.05 36.59
N GLU A 197 -5.15 -16.46 36.99
CA GLU A 197 -4.28 -17.05 38.02
C GLU A 197 -4.91 -16.83 39.41
N LYS A 198 -5.48 -17.90 39.99
CA LYS A 198 -6.00 -17.91 41.37
C LYS A 198 -4.84 -18.01 42.37
N ASP A 199 -4.97 -17.35 43.51
CA ASP A 199 -3.96 -17.40 44.57
C ASP A 199 -3.94 -18.76 45.27
N GLU A 200 -2.95 -19.58 44.96
CA GLU A 200 -2.54 -20.67 45.85
C GLU A 200 -1.87 -20.04 47.07
N VAL A 201 -2.67 -19.80 48.11
CA VAL A 201 -2.20 -19.39 49.43
C VAL A 201 -1.25 -20.45 49.95
N SER A 202 -0.04 -20.02 50.27
CA SER A 202 1.01 -20.77 50.93
C SER A 202 0.48 -21.32 52.26
N LYS A 203 0.12 -22.61 52.29
CA LYS A 203 -0.03 -23.34 53.56
C LYS A 203 1.36 -23.77 54.01
N THR A 204 2.02 -22.86 54.71
CA THR A 204 3.05 -23.20 55.68
C THR A 204 2.38 -24.00 56.81
N SER A 205 2.49 -25.32 56.76
CA SER A 205 2.39 -26.20 57.93
C SER A 205 3.80 -26.75 58.12
N GLN A 206 4.69 -26.10 58.89
CA GLN A 206 4.81 -26.27 60.34
C GLN A 206 4.34 -27.64 60.83
N THR A 207 5.23 -28.63 60.80
CA THR A 207 5.47 -29.54 61.94
C THR A 207 6.93 -29.99 61.89
#